data_AF-A0A9E0TXG7-F1
#
_entry.id   AF-A0A9E0TXG7-F1
#
_cell.length_a   1.000
_cell.length_b   1.000
_cell.length_c   1.000
_cell.angle_alpha   90.00
_cell.angle_beta   90.00
_cell.angle_gamma   90.00
#
_symmetry.space_group_name_H-M   'P 1'
#
loop_
_entity.id
_entity.type
_entity.pdbx_description
1 polymer ?
#
loop_
_entity_poly.entity_id
_entity_poly.type
_entity_poly.pdbx_seq_one_letter_code
_entity_poly.pdbx_strand_id
1 'polypeptide(L)'
;YGNSNKKESYRAEITDFDDTIDMSKEEQPSWLSPSYATTAYTAPEVDITTHKKISETEAMARDMYAIGCICNIILELHQPTVAQNENEPAYRLYELISYKMIFAETIDLCIAEKMRLHSLTYREELEFMAYNLLHPNPEKRWTCEQFKWYITDLQRRINMK
;
A
#
# COMPACT_ATOMS: atom_id res chain seq x y z
N TYR A 1 43.04 7.00 -3.93
CA TYR A 1 42.31 7.45 -5.12
C TYR A 1 41.27 6.41 -5.50
N GLY A 2 40.06 6.54 -4.95
CA GLY A 2 38.89 5.73 -5.31
C GLY A 2 37.68 6.63 -5.18
N ASN A 3 37.15 7.06 -6.33
CA ASN A 3 36.15 8.11 -6.45
C ASN A 3 34.78 7.55 -6.03
N SER A 4 34.38 7.78 -4.77
CA SER A 4 33.13 7.24 -4.17
C SER A 4 31.86 8.02 -4.54
N ASN A 5 31.89 8.84 -5.60
CA ASN A 5 30.77 9.70 -6.00
C ASN A 5 30.05 9.22 -7.26
N LYS A 6 29.98 7.91 -7.51
CA LYS A 6 29.05 7.39 -8.52
C LYS A 6 27.69 7.26 -7.85
N LYS A 7 26.79 8.22 -8.11
CA LYS A 7 25.37 8.10 -7.77
C LYS A 7 24.84 6.89 -8.55
N GLU A 8 24.71 5.76 -7.87
CA GLU A 8 24.12 4.57 -8.49
C GLU A 8 22.65 4.89 -8.78
N SER A 9 22.29 4.83 -10.07
CA SER A 9 20.90 5.00 -10.48
C SER A 9 20.22 3.65 -10.41
N TYR A 10 19.37 3.48 -9.42
CA TYR A 10 18.48 2.34 -9.33
C TYR A 10 17.22 2.63 -10.17
N ARG A 11 16.81 1.66 -10.99
CA ARG A 11 15.53 1.68 -11.72
C ARG A 11 14.69 0.53 -11.20
N ALA A 12 13.51 0.85 -10.69
CA ALA A 12 12.48 -0.13 -10.39
C ALA A 12 11.61 -0.36 -11.64
N GLU A 13 11.19 -1.60 -11.85
CA GLU A 13 10.29 -2.02 -12.92
C GLU A 13 9.22 -2.93 -12.32
N ILE A 14 7.99 -2.80 -12.79
CA ILE A 14 6.88 -3.68 -12.41
C ILE A 14 6.88 -4.84 -13.41
N THR A 15 6.96 -6.06 -12.90
CA THR A 15 7.00 -7.31 -13.67
C THR A 15 5.85 -8.24 -13.24
N ASP A 16 5.80 -9.45 -13.80
CA ASP A 16 4.89 -10.53 -13.35
C ASP A 16 3.39 -10.20 -13.51
N PHE A 17 2.99 -9.88 -14.74
CA PHE A 17 1.61 -9.50 -15.09
C PHE A 17 0.68 -10.69 -15.34
N ASP A 18 1.11 -11.93 -15.10
CA ASP A 18 0.36 -13.15 -15.44
C ASP A 18 -1.02 -13.21 -14.78
N ASP A 19 -1.16 -12.59 -13.59
CA ASP A 19 -2.39 -12.52 -12.80
C ASP A 19 -3.16 -11.21 -12.97
N THR A 20 -2.80 -10.40 -13.96
CA THR A 20 -3.42 -9.08 -14.17
C THR A 20 -4.84 -9.22 -14.72
N ILE A 21 -5.74 -8.39 -14.18
CA ILE A 21 -7.10 -8.28 -14.67
C ILE A 21 -7.18 -7.22 -15.78
N ASP A 22 -7.65 -7.62 -16.96
CA ASP A 22 -8.02 -6.69 -18.03
C ASP A 22 -9.48 -6.24 -17.85
N MET A 23 -9.66 -5.01 -17.35
CA MET A 23 -10.97 -4.42 -17.07
C MET A 23 -11.80 -4.12 -18.33
N SER A 24 -11.17 -4.11 -19.52
CA SER A 24 -11.88 -3.89 -20.78
C SER A 24 -12.68 -5.11 -21.25
N LYS A 25 -12.39 -6.30 -20.69
CA LYS A 25 -13.08 -7.54 -21.04
C LYS A 25 -14.42 -7.64 -20.30
N GLU A 26 -15.46 -8.05 -21.03
CA GLU A 26 -16.80 -8.23 -20.46
C GLU A 26 -16.85 -9.37 -19.43
N GLU A 27 -16.14 -10.46 -19.73
CA GLU A 27 -15.99 -11.65 -18.88
C GLU A 27 -14.61 -11.66 -18.22
N GLN A 28 -14.62 -11.79 -16.90
CA GLN A 28 -13.43 -11.96 -16.07
C GLN A 28 -13.06 -13.45 -16.05
N PRO A 29 -11.77 -13.82 -16.19
CA PRO A 29 -11.37 -15.21 -16.20
C PRO A 29 -11.79 -15.95 -14.92
N SER A 30 -12.38 -17.14 -15.08
CA SER A 30 -12.83 -18.00 -13.98
C SER A 30 -11.70 -18.57 -13.12
N TRP A 31 -10.44 -18.45 -13.54
CA TRP A 31 -9.27 -18.89 -12.80
C TRP A 31 -8.76 -17.90 -11.76
N LEU A 32 -9.50 -16.82 -11.44
CA LEU A 32 -9.31 -15.95 -10.27
C LEU A 32 -9.46 -16.68 -8.90
N SER A 33 -9.26 -18.00 -8.90
CA SER A 33 -9.26 -18.95 -7.81
C SER A 33 -7.95 -18.84 -6.98
N PRO A 34 -7.96 -19.21 -5.68
CA PRO A 34 -7.08 -18.72 -4.60
C PRO A 34 -5.56 -18.95 -4.69
N SER A 35 -5.03 -19.46 -5.80
CA SER A 35 -3.65 -20.00 -5.85
C SER A 35 -2.58 -19.03 -6.36
N TYR A 36 -2.96 -17.86 -6.88
CA TYR A 36 -2.04 -16.98 -7.61
C TYR A 36 -1.78 -15.61 -6.96
N ALA A 37 -2.78 -15.00 -6.32
CA ALA A 37 -2.52 -13.84 -5.48
C ALA A 37 -1.73 -14.30 -4.24
N THR A 38 -0.51 -13.79 -4.06
CA THR A 38 0.23 -14.02 -2.81
C THR A 38 -0.63 -13.48 -1.66
N THR A 39 -1.20 -14.38 -0.87
CA THR A 39 -2.23 -14.08 0.16
C THR A 39 -1.79 -13.02 1.17
N ALA A 40 -0.47 -12.84 1.32
CA ALA A 40 0.15 -11.80 2.14
C ALA A 40 -0.11 -10.36 1.64
N TYR A 41 -0.38 -10.16 0.34
CA TYR A 41 -0.59 -8.84 -0.27
C TYR A 41 -2.05 -8.58 -0.68
N THR A 42 -2.92 -9.57 -0.49
CA THR A 42 -4.32 -9.50 -0.88
C THR A 42 -5.07 -8.49 0.00
N ALA A 43 -5.79 -7.56 -0.64
CA ALA A 43 -6.59 -6.57 0.08
C ALA A 43 -7.76 -7.25 0.84
N PRO A 44 -8.15 -6.76 2.03
CA PRO A 44 -9.08 -7.44 2.92
C PRO A 44 -10.51 -7.55 2.37
N GLU A 45 -10.89 -6.69 1.42
CA GLU A 45 -12.17 -6.72 0.73
C GLU A 45 -12.23 -7.70 -0.45
N VAL A 46 -11.11 -8.35 -0.79
CA VAL A 46 -11.07 -9.37 -1.85
C VAL A 46 -11.72 -10.64 -1.33
N ASP A 47 -12.96 -10.89 -1.77
CA ASP A 47 -13.60 -12.18 -1.60
C ASP A 47 -13.16 -13.13 -2.71
N ILE A 48 -12.17 -13.96 -2.39
CA ILE A 48 -11.57 -14.97 -3.29
C ILE A 48 -12.54 -16.12 -3.64
N THR A 49 -13.70 -16.20 -2.99
CA THR A 49 -14.71 -17.23 -3.23
C THR A 49 -15.76 -16.81 -4.26
N THR A 50 -15.76 -15.53 -4.65
CA THR A 50 -16.76 -14.98 -5.57
C THR A 50 -16.14 -14.51 -6.89
N HIS A 51 -16.65 -14.99 -8.03
CA HIS A 51 -16.28 -14.49 -9.36
C HIS A 51 -17.01 -13.17 -9.70
N LYS A 52 -17.18 -12.30 -8.70
CA LYS A 52 -17.93 -11.07 -8.88
C LYS A 52 -17.11 -10.11 -9.75
N LYS A 53 -17.73 -9.59 -10.80
CA LYS A 53 -17.16 -8.48 -11.57
C LYS A 53 -16.98 -7.27 -10.66
N ILE A 54 -15.76 -6.74 -10.63
CA ILE A 54 -15.42 -5.52 -9.90
C ILE A 54 -15.32 -4.34 -10.87
N SER A 55 -15.45 -3.14 -10.33
CA SER A 55 -15.18 -1.88 -11.02
C SER A 55 -13.69 -1.58 -11.11
N GLU A 56 -13.29 -0.70 -12.03
CA GLU A 56 -11.91 -0.23 -12.15
C GLU A 56 -11.43 0.44 -10.85
N THR A 57 -12.28 1.24 -10.21
CA THR A 57 -11.99 1.87 -8.92
C THR A 57 -11.68 0.84 -7.83
N GLU A 58 -12.45 -0.26 -7.76
CA GLU A 58 -12.20 -1.34 -6.81
C GLU A 58 -10.90 -2.09 -7.12
N ALA A 59 -10.61 -2.35 -8.41
CA ALA A 59 -9.36 -2.97 -8.84
C ALA A 59 -8.14 -2.11 -8.45
N MET A 60 -8.18 -0.81 -8.77
CA MET A 60 -7.11 0.13 -8.41
C MET A 60 -6.93 0.23 -6.89
N ALA A 61 -8.02 0.25 -6.13
CA ALA A 61 -7.93 0.29 -4.67
C ALA A 61 -7.19 -0.94 -4.12
N ARG A 62 -7.41 -2.14 -4.70
CA ARG A 62 -6.70 -3.36 -4.31
C ARG A 62 -5.20 -3.27 -4.58
N ASP A 63 -4.80 -2.72 -5.73
CA ASP A 63 -3.38 -2.49 -6.05
C ASP A 63 -2.74 -1.49 -5.06
N MET A 64 -3.47 -0.44 -4.69
CA MET A 64 -2.98 0.53 -3.69
C MET A 64 -2.75 -0.12 -2.32
N TYR A 65 -3.53 -1.13 -1.95
CA TYR A 65 -3.30 -1.91 -0.73
C TYR A 65 -2.00 -2.70 -0.81
N ALA A 66 -1.78 -3.41 -1.93
CA ALA A 66 -0.56 -4.17 -2.16
C ALA A 66 0.69 -3.27 -2.13
N ILE A 67 0.61 -2.06 -2.72
CA ILE A 67 1.65 -1.04 -2.61
C ILE A 67 1.90 -0.66 -1.15
N GLY A 68 0.84 -0.47 -0.35
CA GLY A 68 0.95 -0.22 1.09
C GLY A 68 1.70 -1.34 1.84
N CYS A 69 1.45 -2.60 1.50
CA CYS A 69 2.18 -3.74 2.05
C CYS A 69 3.67 -3.71 1.66
N ILE A 70 3.98 -3.39 0.39
CA ILE A 70 5.37 -3.22 -0.07
C ILE A 70 6.06 -2.08 0.69
N CYS A 71 5.38 -0.95 0.88
CA CYS A 71 5.91 0.16 1.67
C CYS A 71 6.26 -0.26 3.09
N ASN A 72 5.43 -1.08 3.76
CA ASN A 72 5.77 -1.59 5.09
C ASN A 72 7.03 -2.46 5.11
N ILE A 73 7.21 -3.29 4.09
CA ILE A 73 8.40 -4.14 3.97
C ILE A 73 9.63 -3.25 3.81
N ILE A 74 9.59 -2.28 2.89
CA ILE A 74 10.70 -1.35 2.64
C ILE A 74 11.04 -0.52 3.90
N LEU A 75 10.04 -0.11 4.66
CA LEU A 75 10.19 0.66 5.89
C LEU A 75 10.52 -0.20 7.12
N GLU A 76 10.61 -1.52 6.94
CA GLU A 76 10.85 -2.51 7.99
C GLU A 76 9.88 -2.38 9.17
N LEU A 77 8.62 -1.99 8.90
CA LEU A 77 7.62 -1.74 9.93
C LEU A 77 7.07 -3.05 10.48
N HIS A 78 6.54 -3.86 9.56
CA HIS A 78 5.99 -5.20 9.81
C HIS A 78 6.02 -5.98 8.50
N GLN A 79 6.27 -7.29 8.59
CA GLN A 79 6.09 -8.18 7.45
C GLN A 79 4.60 -8.52 7.28
N PRO A 80 4.07 -8.55 6.05
CA PRO A 80 2.76 -9.11 5.80
C PRO A 80 2.76 -10.59 6.22
N THR A 81 1.86 -10.95 7.12
CA THR A 81 1.68 -12.35 7.50
C THR A 81 0.76 -13.03 6.50
N VAL A 82 1.23 -14.15 5.95
CA VAL A 82 0.40 -15.11 5.20
C VAL A 82 -0.60 -15.70 6.20
N ALA A 83 -1.90 -15.69 5.86
CA ALA A 83 -2.91 -16.44 6.62
C ALA A 83 -2.48 -17.92 6.69
N GLN A 84 -2.43 -18.51 7.90
CA GLN A 84 -1.97 -19.89 8.04
C GLN A 84 -3.05 -20.91 7.62
N ASN A 85 -4.29 -20.45 7.47
CA ASN A 85 -5.38 -21.23 6.90
C ASN A 85 -6.39 -20.32 6.17
N GLU A 86 -7.20 -20.93 5.30
CA GLU A 86 -8.24 -20.30 4.48
C GLU A 86 -9.37 -19.62 5.29
N ASN A 87 -9.43 -19.86 6.60
CA ASN A 87 -10.40 -19.24 7.53
C ASN A 87 -9.78 -18.14 8.41
N GLU A 88 -8.47 -17.94 8.35
CA GLU A 88 -7.79 -16.83 9.00
C GLU A 88 -7.78 -15.66 8.02
N PRO A 89 -8.53 -14.58 8.26
CA PRO A 89 -8.28 -13.36 7.52
C PRO A 89 -6.81 -13.03 7.75
N ALA A 90 -6.04 -12.74 6.69
CA ALA A 90 -4.68 -12.24 6.82
C ALA A 90 -4.74 -11.03 7.77
N TYR A 91 -4.43 -11.27 9.06
CA TYR A 91 -4.79 -10.31 10.10
C TYR A 91 -3.97 -9.06 9.86
N ARG A 92 -4.71 -7.96 9.76
CA ARG A 92 -4.49 -6.91 8.77
C ARG A 92 -3.30 -6.05 9.22
N LEU A 93 -2.28 -5.91 8.36
CA LEU A 93 -1.18 -4.93 8.55
C LEU A 93 -1.71 -3.57 9.02
N TYR A 94 -2.87 -3.16 8.51
CA TYR A 94 -3.58 -1.97 8.95
C TYR A 94 -3.85 -1.93 10.46
N GLU A 95 -4.38 -2.98 11.07
CA GLU A 95 -4.67 -3.00 12.51
C GLU A 95 -3.38 -2.88 13.32
N LEU A 96 -2.33 -3.63 12.97
CA LEU A 96 -1.02 -3.55 13.62
C LEU A 96 -0.40 -2.14 13.51
N ILE A 97 -0.52 -1.50 12.35
CA ILE A 97 -0.05 -0.13 12.14
C ILE A 97 -0.91 0.87 12.90
N SER A 98 -2.23 0.68 12.92
CA SER A 98 -3.20 1.50 13.66
C SER A 98 -3.06 1.35 15.18
N TYR A 99 -2.43 0.29 15.67
CA TYR A 99 -2.09 0.11 17.09
C TYR A 99 -0.77 0.80 17.45
N LYS A 100 0.25 0.75 16.58
CA LYS A 100 1.54 1.44 16.81
C LYS A 100 1.43 2.95 16.61
N MET A 101 0.61 3.39 15.65
CA MET A 101 0.19 4.77 15.53
C MET A 101 -0.98 4.95 16.50
N ILE A 102 -0.75 5.57 17.65
CA ILE A 102 -1.73 5.54 18.75
C ILE A 102 -2.95 6.46 18.43
N PHE A 103 -4.12 5.83 18.20
CA PHE A 103 -5.53 6.30 18.11
C PHE A 103 -6.11 6.78 16.76
N ALA A 104 -6.79 5.90 16.02
CA ALA A 104 -7.33 6.12 14.66
C ALA A 104 -8.26 7.35 14.46
N GLU A 105 -9.04 7.80 15.45
CA GLU A 105 -9.84 9.04 15.33
C GLU A 105 -9.06 10.31 15.76
N THR A 106 -8.05 10.15 16.62
CA THR A 106 -7.15 11.23 17.03
C THR A 106 -5.97 11.37 16.06
N ILE A 107 -5.69 10.34 15.25
CA ILE A 107 -4.64 10.23 14.24
C ILE A 107 -4.88 11.19 13.09
N ASP A 108 -6.09 11.22 12.52
CA ASP A 108 -6.35 12.13 11.40
C ASP A 108 -6.14 13.57 11.84
N LEU A 109 -6.53 13.92 13.08
CA LEU A 109 -6.34 15.25 13.66
C LEU A 109 -4.89 15.50 14.09
N CYS A 110 -4.21 14.56 14.73
CA CYS A 110 -2.85 14.72 15.22
C CYS A 110 -1.82 14.71 14.08
N ILE A 111 -2.05 13.90 13.05
CA ILE A 111 -1.25 13.89 11.83
C ILE A 111 -1.59 15.09 10.96
N ALA A 112 -2.86 15.45 10.77
CA ALA A 112 -3.19 16.71 10.09
C ALA A 112 -2.52 17.90 10.79
N GLU A 113 -2.52 17.94 12.13
CA GLU A 113 -1.88 19.01 12.90
C GLU A 113 -0.35 18.96 12.80
N LYS A 114 0.29 17.79 12.92
CA LYS A 114 1.75 17.66 12.75
C LYS A 114 2.20 17.92 11.31
N MET A 115 1.39 17.56 10.31
CA MET A 115 1.60 17.91 8.90
C MET A 115 1.48 19.41 8.68
N ARG A 116 0.43 20.03 9.25
CA ARG A 116 0.22 21.48 9.24
C ARG A 116 1.40 22.22 9.87
N LEU A 117 2.01 21.64 10.91
CA LEU A 117 3.16 22.18 11.62
C LEU A 117 4.51 21.77 11.01
N HIS A 118 4.53 20.96 9.95
CA HIS A 118 5.75 20.40 9.33
C HIS A 118 6.74 19.77 10.34
N SER A 119 6.22 19.18 11.41
CA SER A 119 7.04 18.68 12.52
C SER A 119 7.34 17.18 12.46
N LEU A 120 6.80 16.48 11.45
CA LEU A 120 7.07 15.07 11.23
C LEU A 120 8.49 14.85 10.71
N THR A 121 9.14 13.82 11.22
CA THR A 121 10.31 13.23 10.58
C THR A 121 9.90 12.58 9.25
N TYR A 122 10.83 12.45 8.32
CA TYR A 122 10.55 11.77 7.04
C TYR A 122 10.09 10.32 7.23
N ARG A 123 10.53 9.67 8.31
CA ARG A 123 10.05 8.33 8.67
C ARG A 123 8.57 8.35 9.04
N GLU A 124 8.14 9.25 9.91
CA GLU A 124 6.72 9.36 10.29
C GLU A 124 5.83 9.72 9.08
N GLU A 125 6.33 10.52 8.13
CA GLU A 125 5.63 10.83 6.88
C GLU A 125 5.45 9.59 5.99
N LEU A 126 6.48 8.75 5.89
CA LEU A 126 6.41 7.49 5.15
C LEU A 126 5.51 6.45 5.85
N GLU A 127 5.52 6.40 7.17
CA GLU A 127 4.61 5.57 7.98
C GLU A 127 3.15 6.00 7.80
N PHE A 128 2.88 7.31 7.81
CA PHE A 128 1.54 7.83 7.53
C PHE A 128 1.05 7.50 6.12
N MET A 129 1.92 7.63 5.12
CA MET A 129 1.59 7.21 3.77
C MET A 129 1.21 5.73 3.71
N ALA A 130 2.02 4.85 4.33
CA ALA A 130 1.72 3.42 4.39
C ALA A 130 0.37 3.15 5.07
N TYR A 131 0.04 3.87 6.15
CA TYR A 131 -1.25 3.78 6.84
C TYR A 131 -2.44 4.11 5.91
N ASN A 132 -2.35 5.19 5.13
CA ASN A 132 -3.42 5.59 4.21
C ASN A 132 -3.59 4.60 3.04
N LEU A 133 -2.52 3.98 2.59
CA LEU A 133 -2.55 2.93 1.56
C LEU A 133 -3.17 1.63 2.07
N LEU A 134 -3.08 1.36 3.37
CA LEU A 134 -3.57 0.12 3.97
C LEU A 134 -4.98 0.24 4.54
N HIS A 135 -5.63 1.39 4.35
CA HIS A 135 -6.96 1.61 4.90
C HIS A 135 -7.91 0.46 4.51
N PRO A 136 -8.65 -0.15 5.47
CA PRO A 136 -9.43 -1.37 5.23
C PRO A 136 -10.71 -1.11 4.43
N ASN A 137 -11.26 0.11 4.54
CA ASN A 137 -12.27 0.58 3.59
C ASN A 137 -11.57 1.09 2.32
N PRO A 138 -11.80 0.49 1.13
CA PRO A 138 -11.19 0.89 -0.13
C PRO A 138 -11.52 2.34 -0.53
N GLU A 139 -12.69 2.87 -0.16
CA GLU A 139 -13.09 4.25 -0.50
C GLU A 139 -12.28 5.32 0.24
N LYS A 140 -11.69 4.94 1.38
CA LYS A 140 -10.84 5.82 2.19
C LYS A 140 -9.34 5.61 1.91
N ARG A 141 -9.00 4.63 1.08
CA ARG A 141 -7.62 4.33 0.70
C ARG A 141 -7.11 5.41 -0.25
N TRP A 142 -5.84 5.78 -0.12
CA TRP A 142 -5.25 6.72 -1.07
C TRP A 142 -5.25 6.17 -2.49
N THR A 143 -5.58 7.03 -3.44
CA THR A 143 -5.45 6.75 -4.87
C THR A 143 -3.99 6.81 -5.31
N CYS A 144 -3.70 6.26 -6.50
CA CYS A 144 -2.38 6.35 -7.12
C CYS A 144 -1.91 7.80 -7.27
N GLU A 145 -2.81 8.72 -7.65
CA GLU A 145 -2.49 10.14 -7.77
C GLU A 145 -2.14 10.81 -6.43
N GLN A 146 -2.89 10.49 -5.36
CA GLN A 146 -2.57 10.98 -4.02
C GLN A 146 -1.22 10.48 -3.53
N PHE A 147 -0.94 9.19 -3.71
CA PHE A 147 0.33 8.56 -3.37
C PHE A 147 1.50 9.19 -4.15
N LYS A 148 1.36 9.31 -5.48
CA LYS A 148 2.37 9.90 -6.36
C LYS A 148 2.67 11.36 -5.98
N TRP A 149 1.63 12.15 -5.75
CA TRP A 149 1.78 13.53 -5.32
C TRP A 149 2.56 13.61 -4.00
N TYR A 150 2.18 12.80 -3.02
CA TYR A 150 2.79 12.80 -1.68
C TYR A 150 4.29 12.45 -1.72
N ILE A 151 4.65 11.35 -2.40
CA ILE A 151 6.05 10.94 -2.56
C ILE A 151 6.87 11.99 -3.33
N THR A 152 6.30 12.58 -4.38
CA THR A 152 6.99 13.62 -5.17
C THR A 152 7.27 14.86 -4.32
N ASP A 153 6.29 15.30 -3.51
CA ASP A 153 6.48 16.43 -2.61
C ASP A 153 7.49 16.12 -1.51
N LEU A 154 7.41 14.93 -0.91
CA LEU A 154 8.37 14.47 0.09
C LEU A 154 9.80 14.47 -0.45
N GLN A 155 10.01 13.89 -1.64
CA GLN A 155 11.31 13.87 -2.30
C GLN A 155 11.82 15.28 -2.59
N ARG A 156 10.95 16.18 -3.05
CA ARG A 156 11.29 17.60 -3.27
C ARG A 156 11.75 18.25 -1.96
N ARG A 157 11.02 18.06 -0.86
CA ARG A 157 11.37 18.62 0.46
C ARG A 157 12.68 18.04 1.02
N ILE A 158 13.00 16.78 0.74
CA ILE A 158 14.28 16.16 1.09
C ILE A 158 15.42 16.81 0.30
N ASN A 159 15.26 16.98 -1.02
CA ASN A 159 16.30 17.54 -1.89
C ASN A 159 16.59 19.04 -1.65
N MET A 160 15.69 19.75 -0.96
CA MET A 160 15.85 21.17 -0.63
C MET A 160 16.53 21.43 0.72
N LYS A 161 16.76 20.40 1.55
CA LYS A 161 17.53 20.49 2.80
C LYS A 161 18.99 20.12 2.56
#